data_AF-A0A7W0P4Q9-F1
#
_entry.id   AF-A0A7W0P4Q9-F1
#
_cell.length_a   1.000
_cell.length_b   1.000
_cell.length_c   1.000
_cell.angle_alpha   90.00
_cell.angle_beta   90.00
_cell.angle_gamma   90.00
#
_symmetry.space_group_name_H-M   'P 1'
#
loop_
_entity.id
_entity.type
_entity.pdbx_description
1 polymer ?
#
loop_
_entity_poly.entity_id
_entity_poly.type
_entity_poly.pdbx_seq_one_letter_code
_entity_poly.pdbx_strand_id
1 'polypeptide(L)'
;MDEVLAFGTIVLVVAGGFALALLTSKLSERFPIPGPALFLLAAAIASDVFPELSEHISIRNVERVGVVALIVILFDGGMHVGLRRFRSSAAPIAVLGVVGTFATAGLMAVFAHYLFGFDWITAG
;
A
#
# COMPACT_ATOMS: atom_id res chain seq x y z
N MET A 1 -16.61 33.95 10.73
CA MET A 1 -17.54 32.80 10.70
C MET A 1 -16.99 31.72 9.78
N ASP A 2 -16.36 32.10 8.67
CA ASP A 2 -15.76 31.16 7.70
C ASP A 2 -14.65 30.29 8.28
N GLU A 3 -13.79 30.81 9.17
CA GLU A 3 -12.74 30.03 9.82
C GLU A 3 -13.30 28.89 10.70
N VAL A 4 -14.39 29.14 11.42
CA VAL A 4 -15.03 28.13 12.29
C VAL A 4 -15.68 27.04 11.43
N LEU A 5 -16.31 27.41 10.31
CA LEU A 5 -16.90 26.46 9.36
C LEU A 5 -15.82 25.64 8.63
N ALA A 6 -14.72 26.26 8.22
CA ALA A 6 -13.59 25.58 7.58
C ALA A 6 -12.94 24.57 8.54
N PHE A 7 -12.66 24.99 9.78
CA PHE A 7 -12.13 24.10 10.80
C PHE A 7 -13.11 22.96 11.14
N GLY A 8 -14.40 23.28 11.30
CA GLY A 8 -15.44 22.27 11.54
C GLY A 8 -15.54 21.23 10.42
N THR A 9 -15.38 21.65 9.17
CA THR A 9 -15.38 20.76 8.00
C THR A 9 -14.16 19.84 8.01
N ILE A 10 -12.97 20.37 8.31
CA ILE A 10 -11.75 19.55 8.43
C ILE A 10 -11.92 18.50 9.53
N VAL A 11 -12.41 18.90 10.70
CA VAL A 11 -12.65 17.98 11.82
C VAL A 11 -13.66 16.90 11.43
N LEU A 12 -14.75 17.27 10.74
CA LEU A 12 -15.75 16.32 10.28
C LEU A 12 -15.17 15.29 9.30
N VAL A 13 -14.38 15.74 8.32
CA VAL A 13 -13.75 14.85 7.33
C VAL A 13 -12.76 13.90 8.01
N VAL A 14 -11.91 14.42 8.89
CA VAL A 14 -10.91 13.61 9.62
C VAL A 14 -11.61 12.60 10.52
N ALA A 15 -12.59 13.03 11.33
CA ALA A 15 -13.33 12.14 12.21
C ALA A 15 -14.14 11.09 11.43
N GLY A 16 -14.76 11.48 10.32
CA GLY A 16 -15.44 10.57 9.40
C GLY A 16 -14.48 9.52 8.82
N GLY A 17 -13.28 9.94 8.40
CA GLY A 17 -12.23 9.04 7.94
C GLY A 17 -11.81 8.02 9.02
N PHE A 18 -11.58 8.47 10.26
CA PHE A 18 -11.28 7.57 11.38
C PHE A 18 -12.43 6.62 11.69
N ALA A 19 -13.67 7.10 11.67
CA ALA A 19 -14.84 6.25 11.90
C ALA A 19 -14.93 5.15 10.83
N LEU A 20 -14.74 5.49 9.55
CA LEU A 20 -14.70 4.52 8.45
C LEU A 20 -13.55 3.52 8.61
N ALA A 21 -12.36 3.97 9.02
CA ALA A 21 -11.23 3.08 9.28
C ALA A 21 -11.55 2.08 10.40
N LEU A 22 -12.18 2.52 11.49
CA LEU A 22 -12.61 1.66 12.60
C LEU A 22 -13.70 0.68 12.19
N LEU A 23 -14.69 1.12 11.40
CA LEU A 23 -15.71 0.23 10.83
C LEU A 23 -15.06 -0.84 9.95
N THR A 24 -14.09 -0.46 9.11
CA THR A 24 -13.35 -1.38 8.23
C THR A 24 -12.55 -2.39 9.03
N SER A 25 -11.91 -1.98 10.13
CA SER A 25 -11.20 -2.88 11.04
C SER A 25 -12.14 -3.93 11.64
N LYS A 26 -13.28 -3.50 12.19
CA LYS A 26 -14.30 -4.43 12.73
C LYS A 26 -14.92 -5.34 11.67
N LEU A 27 -15.07 -4.84 10.44
CA LEU A 27 -15.58 -5.64 9.33
C LEU A 27 -14.57 -6.71 8.91
N SER A 28 -13.26 -6.38 8.95
CA SER A 28 -12.16 -7.31 8.69
C SER A 28 -12.02 -8.40 9.77
N GLU A 29 -12.43 -8.13 11.00
CA GLU A 29 -12.52 -9.18 12.04
C GLU A 29 -13.69 -10.14 11.79
N ARG A 30 -14.75 -9.68 11.15
CA ARG A 30 -15.98 -10.47 10.92
C ARG A 30 -15.98 -11.23 9.60
N PHE A 31 -15.28 -10.73 8.60
CA PHE A 31 -15.07 -11.41 7.31
C PHE A 31 -13.58 -11.71 7.15
N PRO A 32 -13.16 -12.94 6.80
CA PRO A 32 -11.76 -13.32 6.60
C PRO A 32 -11.18 -12.76 5.29
N ILE A 33 -11.49 -11.50 4.97
CA ILE A 33 -11.03 -10.80 3.77
C ILE A 33 -9.76 -10.04 4.14
N PRO A 34 -8.66 -10.16 3.38
CA PRO A 34 -7.45 -9.39 3.62
C PRO A 34 -7.77 -7.88 3.62
N GLY A 35 -7.34 -7.17 4.67
CA GLY A 35 -7.49 -5.71 4.76
C GLY A 35 -7.05 -4.95 3.50
N PRO A 36 -5.92 -5.31 2.84
CA PRO A 36 -5.52 -4.70 1.58
C PRO A 36 -6.57 -4.83 0.47
N ALA A 37 -7.25 -5.97 0.37
CA ALA A 37 -8.28 -6.17 -0.66
C ALA A 37 -9.50 -5.26 -0.43
N LEU A 38 -9.92 -5.09 0.83
CA LEU A 38 -10.98 -4.15 1.18
C LEU A 38 -10.59 -2.70 0.89
N PHE A 39 -9.35 -2.33 1.21
CA PHE A 39 -8.83 -0.99 0.93
C PHE A 39 -8.80 -0.69 -0.57
N LEU A 40 -8.32 -1.65 -1.38
CA LEU A 40 -8.29 -1.52 -2.84
C LEU A 40 -9.70 -1.40 -3.43
N LEU A 41 -10.66 -2.21 -2.95
CA LEU A 41 -12.05 -2.13 -3.40
C LEU A 41 -12.70 -0.80 -3.02
N ALA A 42 -12.51 -0.33 -1.79
CA ALA A 42 -13.03 0.96 -1.34
C ALA A 42 -12.42 2.12 -2.14
N ALA A 43 -11.11 2.07 -2.42
CA ALA A 43 -10.43 3.07 -3.23
C ALA A 43 -10.94 3.07 -4.68
N ALA A 44 -11.16 1.90 -5.29
CA ALA A 44 -11.74 1.78 -6.62
C ALA A 44 -13.15 2.39 -6.68
N ILE A 45 -14.02 2.04 -5.72
CA ILE A 45 -15.37 2.62 -5.64
C ILE A 45 -15.31 4.14 -5.43
N ALA A 46 -14.43 4.62 -4.54
CA ALA A 46 -14.27 6.05 -4.30
C ALA A 46 -13.78 6.79 -5.55
N SER A 47 -12.87 6.19 -6.32
CA SER A 47 -12.39 6.75 -7.59
C SER A 47 -13.51 6.88 -8.63
N ASP A 48 -14.39 5.88 -8.73
CA ASP A 48 -15.50 5.88 -9.69
C ASP A 48 -16.61 6.86 -9.28
N VAL A 49 -16.88 7.00 -7.99
CA VAL A 49 -17.91 7.90 -7.45
C VAL A 49 -17.45 9.36 -7.44
N PHE A 50 -16.15 9.61 -7.25
CA PHE A 50 -15.57 10.95 -7.19
C PHE A 50 -14.48 11.14 -8.26
N PRO A 51 -14.84 11.31 -9.55
CA PRO A 51 -13.86 11.44 -10.63
C PRO A 51 -12.97 12.68 -10.50
N GLU A 52 -13.47 13.75 -9.88
CA GLU A 52 -12.72 14.99 -9.59
C GLU A 52 -11.49 14.74 -8.69
N LEU A 53 -11.44 13.61 -7.98
CA LEU A 53 -10.32 13.24 -7.13
C LEU A 53 -9.02 13.09 -7.94
N SER A 54 -9.11 12.69 -9.21
CA SER A 54 -7.95 12.60 -10.11
C SER A 54 -7.37 13.96 -10.49
N GLU A 55 -8.17 15.03 -10.46
CA GLU A 55 -7.72 16.39 -10.79
C GLU A 55 -7.06 17.08 -9.58
N HIS A 56 -7.58 16.78 -8.38
CA HIS A 56 -7.11 17.38 -7.13
C HIS A 56 -5.91 16.64 -6.51
N ILE A 57 -5.75 15.34 -6.79
CA ILE A 57 -4.64 14.54 -6.28
C ILE A 57 -3.50 14.50 -7.31
N SER A 58 -2.46 15.29 -7.07
CA SER A 58 -1.24 15.21 -7.87
C SER A 58 -0.50 13.88 -7.65
N ILE A 59 -0.02 13.27 -8.73
CA ILE A 59 0.85 12.09 -8.73
C ILE A 59 2.04 12.26 -7.76
N ARG A 60 2.61 13.48 -7.69
CA ARG A 60 3.71 13.80 -6.78
C ARG A 60 3.32 13.68 -5.30
N ASN A 61 2.09 14.01 -4.95
CA ASN A 61 1.60 13.87 -3.58
C ASN A 61 1.39 12.39 -3.23
N VAL A 62 0.85 11.60 -4.16
CA VAL A 62 0.71 10.14 -3.99
C VAL A 62 2.08 9.49 -3.80
N GLU A 63 3.06 9.84 -4.62
CA GLU A 63 4.44 9.35 -4.50
C GLU A 63 5.04 9.68 -3.13
N ARG A 64 4.91 10.94 -2.67
CA ARG A 64 5.41 11.36 -1.35
C ARG A 64 4.77 10.57 -0.21
N VAL A 65 3.44 10.43 -0.24
CA VAL A 65 2.72 9.65 0.78
C VAL A 65 3.13 8.19 0.72
N GLY A 66 3.26 7.62 -0.48
CA GLY A 66 3.71 6.24 -0.70
C GLY A 66 5.11 5.99 -0.16
N VAL A 67 6.06 6.90 -0.40
CA VAL A 67 7.43 6.80 0.13
C VAL A 67 7.44 6.87 1.66
N VAL A 68 6.73 7.83 2.26
CA VAL A 68 6.64 7.96 3.72
C VAL A 68 6.00 6.70 4.33
N ALA A 69 4.91 6.22 3.74
CA ALA A 69 4.24 5.00 4.18
C ALA A 69 5.16 3.77 4.06
N LEU A 70 5.88 3.62 2.94
CA LEU A 70 6.83 2.52 2.72
C LEU A 70 7.94 2.52 3.78
N ILE A 71 8.51 3.70 4.08
CA ILE A 71 9.53 3.83 5.12
C ILE A 71 8.97 3.38 6.47
N VAL A 72 7.78 3.85 6.86
CA VAL A 72 7.16 3.49 8.14
C VAL A 72 6.85 2.00 8.21
N ILE A 73 6.23 1.43 7.18
CA ILE A 73 5.86 0.00 7.13
C ILE A 73 7.10 -0.90 7.15
N LEU A 74 8.14 -0.57 6.38
CA LEU A 74 9.36 -1.36 6.34
C LEU A 74 10.14 -1.26 7.65
N PHE A 75 10.15 -0.08 8.27
CA PHE A 75 10.77 0.12 9.57
C PHE A 75 10.03 -0.64 10.67
N ASP A 76 8.70 -0.55 10.73
CA ASP A 76 7.87 -1.31 11.66
C ASP A 76 8.09 -2.81 11.50
N GLY A 77 8.01 -3.33 10.28
CA GLY A 77 8.28 -4.74 9.99
C GLY A 77 9.69 -5.19 10.41
N GLY A 78 10.70 -4.32 10.21
CA GLY A 78 12.09 -4.58 10.59
C GLY A 78 12.31 -4.58 12.11
N MET A 79 11.66 -3.67 12.84
CA MET A 79 11.80 -3.58 14.31
C MET A 79 11.33 -4.83 15.05
N HIS A 80 10.35 -5.55 14.50
CA HIS A 80 9.86 -6.81 15.06
C HIS A 80 10.88 -7.96 14.94
N VAL A 81 11.92 -7.82 14.11
CA VAL A 81 12.99 -8.80 13.94
C VAL A 81 14.15 -8.47 14.87
N GLY A 82 14.20 -9.12 16.04
CA GLY A 82 15.31 -8.94 16.98
C GLY A 82 16.68 -9.26 16.36
N LEU A 83 17.69 -8.41 16.65
CA LEU A 83 19.05 -8.49 16.08
C LEU A 83 19.70 -9.88 16.20
N ARG A 84 19.45 -10.60 17.30
CA ARG A 84 19.98 -11.95 17.52
C ARG A 84 19.36 -12.97 16.56
N ARG A 85 18.05 -12.86 16.31
CA ARG A 85 17.32 -13.73 15.36
C ARG A 85 17.73 -13.41 13.92
N PHE A 86 17.86 -12.13 13.60
CA PHE A 86 18.38 -11.69 12.31
C PHE A 86 19.76 -12.27 12.03
N ARG A 87 20.72 -12.10 12.96
CA ARG A 87 22.10 -12.60 12.78
C ARG A 87 22.18 -14.12 12.62
N SER A 88 21.37 -14.88 13.37
CA SER A 88 21.35 -16.35 13.24
C SER A 88 20.74 -16.83 11.91
N SER A 89 19.92 -16.01 11.24
CA SER A 89 19.23 -16.35 9.99
C SER A 89 19.64 -15.46 8.81
N ALA A 90 20.76 -14.74 8.91
CA ALA A 90 21.14 -13.72 7.94
C ALA A 90 21.37 -14.30 6.53
N ALA A 91 22.01 -15.47 6.42
CA ALA A 91 22.25 -16.11 5.13
C ALA A 91 20.93 -16.56 4.45
N PRO A 92 20.02 -17.29 5.12
CA PRO A 92 18.69 -17.58 4.56
C PRO A 92 17.90 -16.33 4.15
N ILE A 93 17.91 -15.29 4.99
CA ILE A 93 17.22 -14.02 4.70
C ILE A 93 17.80 -13.37 3.44
N ALA A 94 19.13 -13.30 3.32
CA ALA A 94 19.79 -12.70 2.17
C ALA A 94 19.54 -13.50 0.88
N VAL A 95 19.61 -14.83 0.93
CA VAL A 95 19.35 -15.69 -0.24
C VAL A 95 17.90 -15.57 -0.69
N LEU A 96 16.94 -15.67 0.23
CA LEU A 96 15.53 -15.52 -0.11
C LEU A 96 15.20 -14.10 -0.59
N GLY A 97 15.74 -13.08 0.08
CA GLY A 97 15.48 -11.68 -0.23
C GLY A 97 16.12 -11.19 -1.54
N VAL A 98 17.31 -11.70 -1.89
CA VAL A 98 18.01 -11.30 -3.12
C VAL A 98 17.75 -12.30 -4.24
N VAL A 99 18.27 -13.52 -4.10
CA VAL A 99 18.20 -14.53 -5.17
C VAL A 99 16.75 -14.92 -5.44
N GLY A 100 15.95 -15.12 -4.38
CA GLY A 100 14.52 -15.42 -4.51
C GLY A 100 13.76 -14.32 -5.27
N THR A 101 13.96 -13.05 -4.90
CA THR A 101 13.30 -11.92 -5.54
C THR A 101 13.70 -11.75 -7.02
N PHE A 102 14.99 -11.85 -7.34
CA PHE A 102 15.43 -11.77 -8.74
C PHE A 102 14.89 -12.95 -9.56
N ALA A 103 14.83 -14.15 -8.98
CA ALA A 103 14.28 -15.32 -9.65
C ALA A 103 12.78 -15.16 -9.93
N THR A 104 11.99 -14.69 -8.95
CA THR A 104 10.55 -14.49 -9.13
C THR A 104 10.24 -13.33 -10.07
N ALA A 105 10.96 -12.21 -9.96
CA ALA A 105 10.82 -11.08 -10.86
C ALA A 105 11.17 -11.46 -12.31
N GLY A 106 12.30 -12.16 -12.52
CA GLY A 106 12.70 -12.64 -13.84
C GLY A 106 11.71 -13.64 -14.43
N LEU A 107 11.19 -14.56 -13.62
CA LEU A 107 10.15 -15.50 -14.05
C LEU A 107 8.89 -14.75 -14.48
N MET A 108 8.42 -13.80 -13.68
CA MET A 108 7.25 -12.98 -14.02
C MET A 108 7.48 -12.16 -15.30
N ALA A 109 8.67 -11.59 -15.49
CA ALA A 109 9.02 -10.85 -16.71
C ALA A 109 9.00 -11.75 -17.95
N VAL A 110 9.52 -12.97 -17.86
CA VAL A 110 9.46 -13.98 -18.93
C VAL A 110 8.00 -14.31 -19.26
N PHE A 111 7.17 -14.62 -18.26
CA PHE A 111 5.75 -14.89 -18.49
C PHE A 111 5.03 -13.68 -19.11
N ALA A 112 5.33 -12.47 -18.65
CA ALA A 112 4.74 -11.25 -19.16
C ALA A 112 5.10 -11.02 -20.65
N HIS A 113 6.36 -11.24 -21.02
CA HIS A 113 6.81 -11.13 -22.41
C HIS A 113 6.14 -12.18 -23.31
N TYR A 114 6.15 -13.45 -22.92
CA TYR A 114 5.67 -14.52 -23.79
C TYR A 114 4.14 -14.66 -23.83
N LEU A 115 3.44 -14.34 -22.74
CA LEU A 115 1.98 -14.50 -22.67
C LEU A 115 1.23 -13.23 -23.12
N PHE A 116 1.76 -12.05 -22.81
CA PHE A 116 1.11 -10.76 -23.12
C PHE A 116 1.84 -9.94 -24.19
N GLY A 117 3.03 -10.36 -24.64
CA GLY A 117 3.77 -9.70 -25.73
C GLY A 117 4.48 -8.41 -25.32
N PHE A 118 4.66 -8.14 -24.03
CA PHE A 118 5.32 -6.91 -23.56
C PHE A 118 6.81 -6.89 -23.91
N ASP A 119 7.36 -5.74 -24.28
CA ASP A 119 8.81 -5.59 -24.45
C ASP A 119 9.57 -5.85 -23.13
N TRP A 120 10.81 -6.32 -23.20
CA TRP A 120 11.61 -6.66 -22.03
C TRP A 120 11.76 -5.53 -21.02
N ILE A 121 11.83 -4.27 -21.47
CA ILE A 121 11.92 -3.09 -20.58
C ILE A 121 10.60 -2.83 -19.85
N THR A 122 9.47 -3.23 -20.45
CA THR A 122 8.15 -3.06 -19.83
C THR A 122 7.80 -4.24 -18.93
N ALA A 123 8.35 -5.41 -19.22
CA ALA A 123 8.07 -6.66 -18.50
C ALA A 123 8.85 -6.81 -17.18
N GLY A 124 10.01 -6.15 -17.02
CA GLY A 124 10.87 -6.25 -15.83
C GLY A 124 11.34 -4.89 -15.34
#